data_AF-A0A077Z2J9-F1
#
_entry.id   AF-A0A077Z2J9-F1
#
_cell.length_a   1.000
_cell.length_b   1.000
_cell.length_c   1.000
_cell.angle_alpha   90.00
_cell.angle_beta   90.00
_cell.angle_gamma   90.00
#
_symmetry.space_group_name_H-M   'P 1'
#
loop_
_entity.id
_entity.type
_entity.pdbx_description
1 polymer ?
#
loop_
_entity_poly.entity_id
_entity_poly.type
_entity_poly.pdbx_seq_one_letter_code
_entity_poly.pdbx_strand_id
1 'polypeptide(L)'
;MRMKDENHAAEKAILERKLQDCQSTLPIYGLPEQKSPELNGPSNPMICSRCGDESSSLKQEHCFTGSDLPAQSPSMSVSETYEEHRIRVQHLTELLYEAELTGSRLTEQNRVLKEEIRRLTRNEERQRHFSNAEYLKNVVLKFHDARLSLLPVLTTMLSLSKEEAAELEKIAVSASDGTAGSSSFSSPWYGYLQRWSGGFS
;
A
#
# COMPACT_ATOMS: atom_id res chain seq x y z
N MET A 1 21.37 7.68 6.64
CA MET A 1 20.57 6.76 5.80
C MET A 1 19.40 6.18 6.60
N ARG A 2 19.64 5.59 7.78
CA ARG A 2 18.62 5.07 8.72
C ARG A 2 17.38 5.95 8.96
N MET A 3 17.55 7.27 9.06
CA MET A 3 16.43 8.19 9.32
C MET A 3 15.40 8.25 8.19
N LYS A 4 15.80 8.02 6.93
CA LYS A 4 14.86 7.99 5.80
C LYS A 4 14.03 6.70 5.80
N ASP A 5 14.64 5.59 6.17
CA ASP A 5 13.97 4.29 6.25
C ASP A 5 12.95 4.27 7.40
N GLU A 6 13.31 4.85 8.56
CA GLU A 6 12.42 5.01 9.71
C GLU A 6 11.24 5.94 9.38
N ASN A 7 11.48 7.04 8.68
CA ASN A 7 10.41 7.96 8.27
C ASN A 7 9.46 7.31 7.24
N HIS A 8 10.00 6.55 6.28
CA HIS A 8 9.18 5.86 5.29
C HIS A 8 8.35 4.71 5.90
N ALA A 9 8.93 3.98 6.86
CA ALA A 9 8.21 2.95 7.62
C ALA A 9 7.08 3.56 8.46
N ALA A 10 7.30 4.73 9.07
CA ALA A 10 6.29 5.46 9.81
C ALA A 10 5.15 5.95 8.89
N GLU A 11 5.49 6.51 7.73
CA GLU A 11 4.51 6.94 6.72
C GLU A 11 3.65 5.78 6.22
N LYS A 12 4.27 4.63 5.93
CA LYS A 12 3.55 3.40 5.53
C LYS A 12 2.59 2.94 6.61
N ALA A 13 3.02 2.88 7.87
CA ALA A 13 2.17 2.45 8.99
C ALA A 13 0.96 3.40 9.21
N ILE A 14 1.16 4.71 9.03
CA ILE A 14 0.08 5.70 9.11
C ILE A 14 -0.93 5.48 7.97
N LEU A 15 -0.45 5.23 6.75
CA LEU A 15 -1.32 4.99 5.59
C LEU A 15 -2.09 3.67 5.70
N GLU A 16 -1.49 2.60 6.20
CA GLU A 16 -2.18 1.33 6.47
C GLU A 16 -3.28 1.49 7.51
N ARG A 17 -3.03 2.24 8.59
CA ARG A 17 -4.04 2.53 9.61
C ARG A 17 -5.21 3.34 9.04
N LYS A 18 -4.92 4.37 8.23
CA LYS A 18 -5.95 5.14 7.52
C LYS A 18 -6.74 4.27 6.54
N LEU A 19 -6.10 3.32 5.87
CA LEU A 19 -6.78 2.37 4.97
C LEU A 19 -7.72 1.44 5.74
N GLN A 20 -7.31 0.96 6.92
CA GLN A 20 -8.12 0.14 7.81
C GLN A 20 -9.36 0.91 8.29
N ASP A 21 -9.19 2.16 8.71
CA ASP A 21 -10.28 3.04 9.14
C ASP A 21 -11.24 3.35 7.98
N CYS A 22 -10.71 3.52 6.75
CA CYS A 22 -11.56 3.66 5.57
C CYS A 22 -12.32 2.36 5.21
N GLN A 23 -11.79 1.17 5.53
CA GLN A 23 -12.50 -0.08 5.27
C GLN A 23 -13.63 -0.36 6.27
N SER A 24 -13.49 0.06 7.54
CA SER A 24 -14.56 -0.10 8.54
C SER A 24 -15.72 0.88 8.34
N THR A 25 -15.52 1.96 7.58
CA THR A 25 -16.52 3.03 7.41
C THR A 25 -17.27 2.96 6.08
N LEU A 26 -17.13 1.88 5.29
CA LEU A 26 -17.88 1.70 4.04
C LEU A 26 -18.98 0.62 4.20
N PRO A 27 -20.20 0.98 4.61
CA PRO A 27 -21.36 0.15 4.33
C PRO A 27 -21.56 0.15 2.81
N ILE A 28 -21.31 -1.01 2.20
CA ILE A 28 -21.62 -1.27 0.80
C ILE A 28 -23.14 -1.19 0.65
N TYR A 29 -23.64 -0.07 0.14
CA TYR A 29 -24.99 0.03 -0.43
C TYR A 29 -25.00 -0.71 -1.77
N GLY A 30 -25.03 -2.04 -1.70
CA GLY A 30 -25.43 -2.90 -2.80
C GLY A 30 -26.96 -3.00 -2.79
N LEU A 31 -27.59 -2.62 -3.89
CA LEU A 31 -29.01 -2.81 -4.16
C LEU A 31 -29.45 -4.26 -3.91
N PRO A 32 -30.68 -4.48 -3.41
CA PRO A 32 -31.08 -5.75 -2.82
C PRO A 32 -31.48 -6.76 -3.91
N GLU A 33 -30.78 -7.89 -3.95
CA GLU A 33 -31.33 -9.10 -4.54
C GLU A 33 -31.82 -9.99 -3.39
N GLN A 34 -33.15 -10.15 -3.33
CA GLN A 34 -33.88 -10.80 -2.25
C GLN A 34 -33.47 -12.28 -2.11
N LYS A 35 -32.89 -12.64 -0.95
CA LYS A 35 -33.19 -13.89 -0.23
C LYS A 35 -32.62 -13.87 1.20
N SER A 36 -33.50 -13.64 2.18
CA SER A 36 -33.32 -14.00 3.60
C SER A 36 -33.16 -15.52 3.78
N PRO A 37 -32.76 -16.09 4.95
CA PRO A 37 -32.64 -15.50 6.30
C PRO A 37 -31.43 -15.98 7.15
N GLU A 38 -31.46 -15.60 8.45
CA GLU A 38 -30.69 -16.06 9.63
C GLU A 38 -29.49 -15.17 10.02
N LEU A 39 -29.66 -14.14 10.86
CA LEU A 39 -29.83 -14.12 12.33
C LEU A 39 -28.62 -14.64 13.14
N ASN A 40 -27.91 -13.68 13.75
CA ASN A 40 -27.45 -13.64 15.17
C ASN A 40 -25.98 -13.20 15.34
N GLY A 41 -25.78 -11.99 15.86
CA GLY A 41 -24.51 -11.50 16.38
C GLY A 41 -24.63 -10.02 16.82
N PRO A 42 -24.36 -9.67 18.09
CA PRO A 42 -24.86 -8.43 18.68
C PRO A 42 -23.98 -7.22 18.33
N SER A 43 -24.61 -6.14 17.86
CA SER A 43 -23.96 -4.84 17.68
C SER A 43 -24.31 -3.91 18.84
N ASN A 44 -23.26 -3.42 19.47
CA ASN A 44 -23.24 -2.57 20.66
C ASN A 44 -24.06 -1.26 20.46
N PRO A 45 -24.86 -0.81 21.44
CA PRO A 45 -25.64 0.41 21.32
C PRO A 45 -24.76 1.66 21.33
N MET A 46 -24.93 2.54 20.34
CA MET A 46 -24.33 3.87 20.31
C MET A 46 -25.05 4.77 21.33
N ILE A 47 -24.40 5.01 22.45
CA ILE A 47 -24.89 5.87 23.55
C ILE A 47 -24.82 7.34 23.11
N CYS A 48 -25.96 8.03 23.11
CA CYS A 48 -25.98 9.48 22.95
C CYS A 48 -25.41 10.13 24.22
N SER A 49 -24.26 10.81 24.10
CA SER A 49 -23.52 11.41 25.22
C SER A 49 -24.28 12.50 25.99
N ARG A 50 -25.50 12.86 25.56
CA ARG A 50 -26.31 13.89 26.20
C ARG A 50 -27.53 13.37 26.97
N CYS A 51 -28.05 12.20 26.63
CA CYS A 51 -29.24 11.65 27.31
C CYS A 51 -29.02 10.30 27.99
N GLY A 52 -27.86 9.63 27.84
CA GLY A 52 -27.45 8.51 28.69
C GLY A 52 -28.33 7.25 28.70
N ASP A 53 -29.50 7.27 28.08
CA ASP A 53 -30.43 6.14 28.08
C ASP A 53 -30.24 5.25 26.86
N GLU A 54 -30.17 3.96 27.15
CA GLU A 54 -30.13 2.88 26.20
C GLU A 54 -31.57 2.45 25.86
N SER A 55 -31.80 2.28 24.56
CA SER A 55 -32.89 1.50 23.98
C SER A 55 -34.28 2.16 23.81
N SER A 56 -34.77 1.92 22.58
CA SER A 56 -36.15 1.60 22.25
C SER A 56 -37.15 2.74 22.07
N SER A 57 -37.36 3.02 20.79
CA SER A 57 -38.70 3.08 20.18
C SER A 57 -39.62 4.20 20.67
N LEU A 58 -39.74 5.20 19.80
CA LEU A 58 -41.03 5.84 19.48
C LEU A 58 -41.90 6.14 20.70
N LYS A 59 -41.57 7.23 21.40
CA LYS A 59 -42.58 8.10 22.01
C LYS A 59 -41.95 9.41 22.48
N GLN A 60 -42.50 10.47 21.92
CA GLN A 60 -42.88 11.68 22.65
C GLN A 60 -41.73 12.61 23.04
N GLU A 61 -41.48 13.63 22.22
CA GLU A 61 -42.00 14.98 22.46
C GLU A 61 -41.59 15.55 23.82
N HIS A 62 -40.53 16.37 23.80
CA HIS A 62 -40.35 17.62 24.54
C HIS A 62 -38.87 17.83 24.89
N CYS A 63 -38.27 18.86 24.28
CA CYS A 63 -37.63 19.97 24.98
C CYS A 63 -37.00 20.91 23.95
N PHE A 64 -37.77 21.90 23.51
CA PHE A 64 -37.19 23.20 23.17
C PHE A 64 -38.08 24.29 23.76
N THR A 65 -37.68 24.74 24.95
CA THR A 65 -38.05 26.02 25.54
C THR A 65 -37.09 27.08 24.99
N GLY A 66 -37.63 28.21 24.55
CA GLY A 66 -36.81 29.28 23.97
C GLY A 66 -37.68 30.26 23.20
N SER A 67 -38.37 31.09 23.96
CA SER A 67 -39.09 32.29 23.55
C SER A 67 -38.26 33.15 22.58
N ASP A 68 -38.83 33.45 21.42
CA ASP A 68 -38.96 34.82 20.89
C ASP A 68 -39.68 34.73 19.54
N LEU A 69 -40.98 35.03 19.57
CA LEU A 69 -41.75 35.36 18.37
C LEU A 69 -41.26 36.71 17.85
N PRO A 70 -40.99 36.81 16.56
CA PRO A 70 -41.60 37.85 15.76
C PRO A 70 -42.71 37.21 14.94
N ALA A 71 -43.93 37.67 15.24
CA ALA A 71 -45.10 37.51 14.43
C ALA A 71 -44.86 38.14 13.04
N GLN A 72 -44.72 37.27 12.04
CA GLN A 72 -45.10 37.54 10.65
C GLN A 72 -45.09 36.19 9.96
N SER A 73 -46.18 35.46 10.12
CA SER A 73 -46.54 34.36 9.23
C SER A 73 -46.75 34.95 7.84
N PRO A 74 -45.86 34.71 6.85
CA PRO A 74 -46.30 34.87 5.47
C PRO A 74 -47.32 33.74 5.30
N SER A 75 -48.57 34.09 4.99
CA SER A 75 -49.56 33.13 4.53
C SER A 75 -49.14 32.65 3.14
N MET A 76 -48.07 31.86 3.09
CA MET A 76 -47.63 31.17 1.89
C MET A 76 -48.79 30.32 1.44
N SER A 77 -49.20 30.48 0.18
CA SER A 77 -50.22 29.58 -0.36
C SER A 77 -49.69 28.14 -0.35
N VAL A 78 -50.55 27.14 -0.25
CA VAL A 78 -50.16 25.72 -0.37
C VAL A 78 -49.37 25.48 -1.66
N SER A 79 -49.68 26.25 -2.73
CA SER A 79 -48.92 26.23 -3.97
C SER A 79 -47.49 26.72 -3.80
N GLU A 80 -47.28 27.79 -3.03
CA GLU A 80 -45.96 28.38 -2.84
C GLU A 80 -45.07 27.50 -1.96
N THR A 81 -45.62 26.91 -0.88
CA THR A 81 -44.90 25.91 -0.09
C THR A 81 -44.57 24.66 -0.92
N TYR A 82 -45.49 24.19 -1.76
CA TYR A 82 -45.24 23.11 -2.71
C TYR A 82 -44.07 23.43 -3.64
N GLU A 83 -44.02 24.64 -4.19
CA GLU A 83 -42.92 25.05 -5.08
C GLU A 83 -41.58 25.13 -4.36
N GLU A 84 -41.54 25.66 -3.14
CA GLU A 84 -40.33 25.63 -2.32
C GLU A 84 -39.87 24.19 -2.06
N HIS A 85 -40.79 23.27 -1.71
CA HIS A 85 -40.45 21.87 -1.52
C HIS A 85 -39.97 21.21 -2.81
N ARG A 86 -40.57 21.52 -3.96
CA ARG A 86 -40.14 21.01 -5.27
C ARG A 86 -38.71 21.47 -5.60
N ILE A 87 -38.40 22.75 -5.40
CA ILE A 87 -37.05 23.30 -5.62
C ILE A 87 -36.05 22.67 -4.66
N ARG A 88 -36.39 22.51 -3.37
CA ARG A 88 -35.52 21.83 -2.39
C ARG A 88 -35.22 20.39 -2.80
N VAL A 89 -36.22 19.63 -3.24
CA VAL A 89 -36.03 18.24 -3.70
C VAL A 89 -35.13 18.18 -4.93
N GLN A 90 -35.33 19.09 -5.90
CA GLN A 90 -34.47 19.19 -7.08
C GLN A 90 -33.01 19.48 -6.67
N HIS A 91 -32.78 20.48 -5.83
CA HIS A 91 -31.44 20.83 -5.36
C HIS A 91 -30.78 19.68 -4.59
N LEU A 92 -31.52 19.00 -3.72
CA LEU A 92 -30.99 17.82 -3.01
C LEU A 92 -30.64 16.68 -3.97
N THR A 93 -31.41 16.50 -5.04
CA THR A 93 -31.13 15.48 -6.06
C THR A 93 -29.86 15.83 -6.84
N GLU A 94 -29.65 17.09 -7.19
CA GLU A 94 -28.42 17.58 -7.82
C GLU A 94 -27.21 17.37 -6.89
N LEU A 95 -27.31 17.72 -5.61
CA LEU A 95 -26.24 17.49 -4.62
C LEU A 95 -25.92 16.01 -4.42
N LEU A 96 -26.94 15.14 -4.40
CA LEU A 96 -26.74 13.69 -4.32
C LEU A 96 -26.02 13.16 -5.56
N TYR A 97 -26.42 13.60 -6.75
CA TYR A 97 -25.74 13.24 -8.00
C TYR A 97 -24.27 13.69 -8.01
N GLU A 98 -23.98 14.92 -7.56
CA GLU A 98 -22.60 15.41 -7.41
C GLU A 98 -21.78 14.60 -6.40
N ALA A 99 -22.41 14.18 -5.30
CA ALA A 99 -21.79 13.34 -4.28
C ALA A 99 -21.50 11.93 -4.81
N GLU A 100 -22.42 11.32 -5.58
CA GLU A 100 -22.23 10.02 -6.22
C GLU A 100 -21.09 10.05 -7.25
N LEU A 101 -21.03 11.10 -8.07
CA LEU A 101 -19.95 11.30 -9.03
C LEU A 101 -18.61 11.49 -8.33
N THR A 102 -18.58 12.29 -7.27
CA THR A 102 -17.37 12.51 -6.47
C THR A 102 -16.92 11.22 -5.78
N GLY A 103 -17.85 10.45 -5.22
CA GLY A 103 -17.60 9.15 -4.63
C GLY A 103 -16.97 8.19 -5.63
N SER A 104 -17.55 8.09 -6.83
CA SER A 104 -17.02 7.25 -7.93
C SER A 104 -15.62 7.66 -8.37
N ARG A 105 -15.34 8.97 -8.41
CA ARG A 105 -13.99 9.48 -8.71
C ARG A 105 -12.99 9.10 -7.63
N LEU A 106 -13.37 9.25 -6.36
CA LEU A 106 -12.50 8.93 -5.22
C LEU A 106 -12.21 7.43 -5.13
N THR A 107 -13.18 6.56 -5.43
CA THR A 107 -12.97 5.10 -5.44
C THR A 107 -12.00 4.69 -6.55
N GLU A 108 -12.11 5.29 -7.74
CA GLU A 108 -11.17 5.04 -8.84
C GLU A 108 -9.76 5.56 -8.52
N GLN A 109 -9.64 6.78 -7.96
CA GLN A 109 -8.35 7.29 -7.51
C GLN A 109 -7.72 6.38 -6.45
N ASN A 110 -8.52 5.88 -5.50
CA ASN A 110 -8.04 4.94 -4.48
C ASN A 110 -7.55 3.63 -5.11
N ARG A 111 -8.24 3.12 -6.14
CA ARG A 111 -7.82 1.93 -6.90
C ARG A 111 -6.49 2.15 -7.58
N VAL A 112 -6.31 3.28 -8.28
CA VAL A 112 -5.06 3.64 -8.97
C VAL A 112 -3.91 3.78 -7.98
N LEU A 113 -4.12 4.48 -6.86
CA LEU A 113 -3.10 4.65 -5.82
C LEU A 113 -2.68 3.32 -5.18
N LYS A 114 -3.63 2.40 -4.93
CA LYS A 114 -3.33 1.05 -4.42
C LYS A 114 -2.43 0.28 -5.39
N GLU A 115 -2.71 0.36 -6.69
CA GLU A 115 -1.88 -0.31 -7.69
C GLU A 115 -0.50 0.32 -7.81
N GLU A 116 -0.41 1.65 -7.68
CA GLU A 116 0.85 2.36 -7.69
C GLU A 116 1.73 1.98 -6.50
N ILE A 117 1.15 1.86 -5.30
CA ILE A 117 1.88 1.36 -4.12
C ILE A 117 2.45 -0.04 -4.41
N ARG A 118 1.63 -0.98 -4.93
CA ARG A 118 2.09 -2.33 -5.27
C ARG A 118 3.20 -2.33 -6.32
N ARG A 119 3.11 -1.44 -7.31
CA ARG A 119 4.11 -1.28 -8.37
C ARG A 119 5.43 -0.75 -7.80
N LEU A 120 5.35 0.28 -6.96
CA LEU A 120 6.51 0.91 -6.33
C LEU A 120 7.19 -0.03 -5.35
N THR A 121 6.46 -0.79 -4.53
CA THR A 121 7.05 -1.78 -3.63
C THR A 121 7.86 -2.84 -4.39
N ARG A 122 7.33 -3.37 -5.50
CA ARG A 122 8.08 -4.30 -6.37
C ARG A 122 9.28 -3.63 -7.03
N ASN A 123 9.17 -2.35 -7.38
CA ASN A 123 10.30 -1.59 -7.93
C ASN A 123 11.39 -1.39 -6.88
N GLU A 124 11.02 -1.08 -5.64
CA GLU A 124 11.94 -0.92 -4.52
C GLU A 124 12.67 -2.24 -4.18
N GLU A 125 11.94 -3.36 -4.16
CA GLU A 125 12.54 -4.69 -4.00
C GLU A 125 13.59 -4.97 -5.08
N ARG A 126 13.26 -4.70 -6.35
CA ARG A 126 14.23 -4.80 -7.45
C ARG A 126 15.41 -3.85 -7.28
N GLN A 127 15.19 -2.63 -6.79
CA GLN A 127 16.26 -1.67 -6.55
C GLN A 127 17.19 -2.14 -5.43
N ARG A 128 16.66 -2.76 -4.37
CA ARG A 128 17.46 -3.40 -3.32
C ARG A 128 18.31 -4.52 -3.90
N HIS A 129 17.72 -5.42 -4.70
CA HIS A 129 18.47 -6.47 -5.40
C HIS A 129 19.53 -5.91 -6.35
N PHE A 130 19.24 -4.83 -7.08
CA PHE A 130 20.20 -4.16 -7.97
C PHE A 130 21.37 -3.57 -7.16
N SER A 131 21.10 -2.86 -6.07
CA SER A 131 22.14 -2.33 -5.19
C SER A 131 23.00 -3.43 -4.55
N ASN A 132 22.38 -4.57 -4.21
CA ASN A 132 23.08 -5.75 -3.71
C ASN A 132 23.96 -6.38 -4.79
N ALA A 133 23.49 -6.40 -6.04
CA ALA A 133 24.27 -6.87 -7.18
C ALA A 133 25.44 -5.91 -7.51
N GLU A 134 25.25 -4.60 -7.36
CA GLU A 134 26.35 -3.63 -7.48
C GLU A 134 27.39 -3.81 -6.37
N TYR A 135 26.94 -4.07 -5.13
CA TYR A 135 27.84 -4.43 -4.04
C TYR A 135 28.61 -5.71 -4.35
N LEU A 136 27.92 -6.77 -4.79
CA LEU A 136 28.54 -8.03 -5.20
C LEU A 136 29.55 -7.82 -6.33
N LYS A 137 29.23 -7.02 -7.35
CA LYS A 137 30.16 -6.64 -8.43
C LYS A 137 31.44 -6.03 -7.85
N ASN A 138 31.32 -5.10 -6.91
CA ASN A 138 32.48 -4.46 -6.29
C ASN A 138 33.31 -5.45 -5.46
N VAL A 139 32.66 -6.40 -4.77
CA VAL A 139 33.34 -7.47 -4.04
C VAL A 139 34.11 -8.38 -5.01
N VAL A 140 33.50 -8.77 -6.13
CA VAL A 140 34.14 -9.60 -7.17
C VAL A 140 35.33 -8.86 -7.81
N LEU A 141 35.17 -7.57 -8.11
CA LEU A 141 36.28 -6.76 -8.64
C LEU A 141 37.44 -6.66 -7.65
N LYS A 142 37.17 -6.51 -6.35
CA LYS A 142 38.23 -6.48 -5.32
C LYS A 142 38.76 -7.87 -4.94
N PHE A 143 38.12 -8.94 -5.44
CA PHE A 143 38.49 -10.30 -5.06
C PHE A 143 39.95 -10.59 -5.40
N HIS A 144 40.48 -10.06 -6.52
CA HIS A 144 41.87 -10.32 -6.89
C HIS A 144 42.90 -9.86 -5.85
N ASP A 145 42.65 -8.77 -5.13
CA ASP A 145 43.58 -8.19 -4.14
C ASP A 145 43.43 -8.81 -2.74
N ALA A 146 42.20 -9.17 -2.35
CA ALA A 146 41.87 -9.55 -0.97
C ALA A 146 41.09 -10.87 -0.88
N ARG A 147 41.51 -11.89 -1.65
CA ARG A 147 40.80 -13.17 -1.84
C ARG A 147 40.34 -13.82 -0.52
N LEU A 148 41.28 -14.10 0.39
CA LEU A 148 40.99 -14.79 1.66
C LEU A 148 40.06 -13.97 2.57
N SER A 149 40.19 -12.64 2.57
CA SER A 149 39.36 -11.76 3.38
C SER A 149 37.94 -11.60 2.83
N LEU A 150 37.76 -11.68 1.51
CA LEU A 150 36.47 -11.52 0.83
C LEU A 150 35.71 -12.83 0.65
N LEU A 151 36.39 -13.97 0.80
CA LEU A 151 35.77 -15.29 0.68
C LEU A 151 34.54 -15.47 1.61
N PRO A 152 34.57 -15.13 2.92
CA PRO A 152 33.38 -15.23 3.76
C PRO A 152 32.21 -14.34 3.29
N VAL A 153 32.51 -13.17 2.73
CA VAL A 153 31.49 -12.25 2.18
C VAL A 153 30.84 -12.88 0.94
N LEU A 154 31.63 -13.48 0.04
CA LEU A 154 31.09 -14.20 -1.11
C LEU A 154 30.26 -15.42 -0.70
N THR A 155 30.74 -16.21 0.26
CA THR A 155 30.00 -17.36 0.79
C THR A 155 28.63 -16.96 1.32
N THR A 156 28.54 -15.86 2.07
CA THR A 156 27.27 -15.37 2.62
C THR A 156 26.37 -14.73 1.56
N MET A 157 26.92 -13.90 0.68
CA MET A 157 26.16 -13.19 -0.37
C MET A 157 25.60 -14.13 -1.45
N LEU A 158 26.36 -15.16 -1.83
CA LEU A 158 25.98 -16.14 -2.84
C LEU A 158 25.38 -17.42 -2.24
N SER A 159 25.30 -17.52 -0.91
CA SER A 159 24.83 -18.72 -0.20
C SER A 159 25.55 -19.99 -0.64
N LEU A 160 26.87 -19.90 -0.81
CA LEU A 160 27.68 -21.02 -1.27
C LEU A 160 27.61 -22.18 -0.28
N SER A 161 27.53 -23.38 -0.83
CA SER A 161 27.71 -24.61 -0.05
C SER A 161 29.14 -24.72 0.49
N LYS A 162 29.35 -25.58 1.49
CA LYS A 162 30.69 -25.82 2.07
C LYS A 162 31.68 -26.35 1.03
N GLU A 163 31.20 -27.12 0.06
CA GLU A 163 32.01 -27.68 -1.03
C GLU A 163 32.48 -26.57 -1.98
N GLU A 164 31.57 -25.72 -2.46
CA GLU A 164 31.89 -24.58 -3.34
C GLU A 164 32.80 -23.57 -2.63
N ALA A 165 32.58 -23.33 -1.34
CA ALA A 165 33.44 -22.45 -0.54
C ALA A 165 34.88 -22.99 -0.43
N ALA A 166 35.06 -24.30 -0.26
CA ALA A 166 36.37 -24.94 -0.22
C ALA A 166 37.08 -24.91 -1.59
N GLU A 167 36.34 -25.05 -2.69
CA GLU A 167 36.89 -24.91 -4.04
C GLU A 167 37.43 -23.49 -4.28
N LEU A 168 36.66 -22.46 -3.88
CA LEU A 168 37.12 -21.07 -3.95
C LEU A 168 38.32 -20.79 -3.04
N GLU A 169 38.38 -21.39 -1.85
CA GLU A 169 39.54 -21.29 -0.96
C GLU A 169 40.80 -21.85 -1.62
N LYS A 170 40.70 -23.02 -2.26
CA LYS A 170 41.81 -23.61 -3.01
C LYS A 170 42.30 -22.69 -4.13
N ILE A 171 41.39 -22.07 -4.88
CA ILE A 171 41.74 -21.09 -5.93
C ILE A 171 42.40 -19.85 -5.33
N ALA A 172 41.87 -19.36 -4.20
CA ALA A 172 42.40 -18.20 -3.52
C ALA A 172 43.86 -18.39 -3.06
N VAL A 173 44.17 -19.56 -2.50
CA VAL A 173 45.52 -19.94 -2.04
C VAL A 173 46.44 -20.28 -3.22
N SER A 174 45.96 -21.05 -4.20
CA SER A 174 46.83 -21.54 -5.30
C SER A 174 47.39 -20.43 -6.17
N ALA A 175 46.71 -19.30 -6.25
CA ALA A 175 47.16 -18.16 -7.04
C ALA A 175 47.77 -17.02 -6.21
N SER A 176 48.02 -17.20 -4.90
CA SER A 176 48.88 -16.29 -4.12
C SER A 176 50.37 -16.62 -4.28
N ASP A 177 50.70 -17.89 -4.54
CA ASP A 177 51.98 -18.25 -5.15
C ASP A 177 51.93 -17.73 -6.59
N GLY A 178 52.80 -16.78 -6.95
CA GLY A 178 52.78 -16.01 -8.21
C GLY A 178 52.94 -16.82 -9.50
N THR A 179 52.67 -18.12 -9.47
CA THR A 179 52.75 -19.10 -10.55
C THR A 179 51.38 -19.73 -10.82
N ALA A 180 50.43 -18.93 -11.30
CA ALA A 180 49.20 -19.45 -11.91
C ALA A 180 48.73 -18.39 -12.90
N GLY A 181 49.06 -18.52 -14.19
CA GLY A 181 48.65 -19.64 -15.01
C GLY A 181 47.59 -19.07 -15.93
N SER A 182 48.02 -18.60 -17.09
CA SER A 182 47.16 -18.26 -18.23
C SER A 182 46.35 -19.51 -18.56
N SER A 183 45.26 -19.75 -17.83
CA SER A 183 44.31 -20.79 -18.13
C SER A 183 43.73 -20.43 -19.49
N SER A 184 44.23 -21.17 -20.47
CA SER A 184 43.82 -21.16 -21.87
C SER A 184 42.35 -20.77 -21.99
N PHE A 185 42.09 -19.77 -22.83
CA PHE A 185 40.78 -19.23 -23.23
C PHE A 185 39.83 -20.28 -23.85
N SER A 186 40.05 -21.57 -23.64
CA SER A 186 39.29 -22.71 -24.15
C SER A 186 38.22 -23.22 -23.19
N SER A 187 37.94 -22.54 -22.08
CA SER A 187 36.86 -22.98 -21.21
C SER A 187 35.49 -22.80 -21.91
N PRO A 188 34.63 -23.84 -21.93
CA PRO A 188 33.33 -23.80 -22.63
C PRO A 188 32.42 -22.63 -22.23
N TRP A 189 32.57 -22.11 -21.00
CA TRP A 189 31.78 -21.01 -20.49
C TRP A 189 32.06 -19.67 -21.20
N TYR A 190 33.25 -19.46 -21.76
CA TYR A 190 33.55 -18.21 -22.50
C TYR A 190 32.66 -18.06 -23.74
N GLY A 191 32.23 -19.18 -24.35
CA GLY A 191 31.23 -19.16 -25.42
C GLY A 191 29.85 -18.65 -24.94
N TYR A 192 29.49 -18.89 -23.67
CA TYR A 192 28.27 -18.33 -23.07
C TYR A 192 28.43 -16.85 -22.72
N LEU A 193 29.62 -16.40 -22.28
CA LEU A 193 29.88 -14.98 -22.06
C LEU A 193 29.73 -14.15 -23.34
N GLN A 194 30.25 -14.64 -24.46
CA GLN A 194 30.11 -13.95 -25.74
C GLN A 194 28.64 -13.84 -26.17
N ARG A 195 27.82 -14.85 -25.84
CA ARG A 195 26.37 -14.79 -26.09
C ARG A 195 25.65 -13.81 -25.16
N TRP A 196 26.03 -13.72 -23.88
CA TRP A 196 25.40 -12.79 -22.92
C TRP A 196 25.82 -11.33 -23.12
N SER A 197 27.06 -11.09 -23.55
CA SER A 197 27.59 -9.74 -23.79
C SER A 197 27.05 -9.09 -25.07
N GLY A 198 26.23 -9.79 -25.86
CA GLY A 198 25.55 -9.21 -27.01
C GLY A 198 26.49 -8.87 -28.19
N GLY A 199 27.67 -9.50 -28.26
CA GLY A 199 28.55 -9.42 -29.43
C GLY A 199 28.92 -8.00 -29.87
N PHE A 200 29.78 -7.33 -29.10
CA PHE A 200 30.68 -6.32 -29.69
C PHE A 200 31.80 -7.06 -30.43
N SER A 201 31.56 -7.38 -31.69
CA SER A 201 32.63 -7.56 -32.68
C SER A 201 32.47 -6.51 -33.76
#